data_AF-A0A7M1LI28-F1
#
_entry.id   AF-A0A7M1LI28-F1
#
_cell.length_a   1.000
_cell.length_b   1.000
_cell.length_c   1.000
_cell.angle_alpha   90.00
_cell.angle_beta   90.00
_cell.angle_gamma   90.00
#
_symmetry.space_group_name_H-M   'P 1'
#
loop_
_entity.id
_entity.type
_entity.pdbx_description
1 polymer ?
#
loop_
_entity_poly.entity_id
_entity_poly.type
_entity_poly.pdbx_seq_one_letter_code
_entity_poly.pdbx_strand_id
1 'polypeptide(L)'
;MLDQGVTYNTTMALVVGIIMIFSVMFGKELAFNKQKNFLGWGFAFVMLGLFLAISGFSMMLTWPLKEVPGAFCCTVDNITFGEPSAFYGTLTFIIGLAILISDRCKEDKNSHIISTLRPILYIGAIGGFGLILFGIAGLHFGMWRPPTIEPIARLLAGNLLEPLFVAFLYAGTGVGAILAPFALRNSCVAKFAGVFIWCLGILWIMLAFTVFYSHVGFFPQPDGSYM
;
A
#
# COMPACT_ATOMS: atom_id res chain seq x y z
N MET A 1 -19.85 4.96 23.99
CA MET A 1 -18.42 5.14 23.69
C MET A 1 -18.20 4.54 22.32
N LEU A 2 -17.58 5.26 21.40
CA LEU A 2 -17.07 4.63 20.17
C LEU A 2 -15.96 3.70 20.64
N ASP A 3 -16.20 2.39 20.60
CA ASP A 3 -15.13 1.41 20.76
C ASP A 3 -14.25 1.55 19.51
N GLN A 4 -13.23 2.41 19.61
CA GLN A 4 -12.31 2.64 18.52
C GLN A 4 -11.50 1.36 18.32
N GLY A 5 -11.84 0.61 17.27
CA GLY A 5 -11.09 -0.56 16.85
C GLY A 5 -9.63 -0.19 16.61
N VAL A 6 -8.76 -1.21 16.53
CA VAL A 6 -7.34 -0.96 16.31
C VAL A 6 -7.14 -0.33 14.92
N THR A 7 -6.66 0.92 14.86
CA THR A 7 -6.55 1.75 13.65
C THR A 7 -5.09 1.96 13.23
N TYR A 8 -4.44 0.90 12.75
CA TYR A 8 -3.12 0.99 12.12
C TYR A 8 -3.18 1.06 10.57
N ASN A 9 -4.38 1.10 9.98
CA ASN A 9 -4.61 1.27 8.54
C ASN A 9 -3.97 2.57 7.99
N THR A 10 -3.89 3.64 8.78
CA THR A 10 -3.17 4.88 8.44
C THR A 10 -1.69 4.64 8.17
N THR A 11 -1.00 3.99 9.11
CA THR A 11 0.43 3.67 8.96
C THR A 11 0.66 2.62 7.88
N MET A 12 -0.27 1.67 7.71
CA MET A 12 -0.22 0.72 6.59
C MET A 12 -0.28 1.44 5.24
N ALA A 13 -1.22 2.38 5.05
CA ALA A 13 -1.32 3.21 3.84
C ALA A 13 -0.04 4.04 3.60
N LEU A 14 0.54 4.61 4.66
CA LEU A 14 1.81 5.33 4.57
C LEU A 14 2.93 4.42 4.07
N VAL A 15 3.06 3.22 4.65
CA VAL A 15 4.08 2.24 4.29
C VAL A 15 3.88 1.74 2.85
N VAL A 16 2.64 1.52 2.40
CA VAL A 16 2.34 1.20 0.99
C VAL A 16 2.91 2.27 0.07
N GLY A 17 2.62 3.55 0.35
CA GLY A 17 3.11 4.65 -0.47
C GLY A 17 4.64 4.75 -0.50
N ILE A 18 5.31 4.52 0.64
CA ILE A 18 6.78 4.48 0.73
C ILE A 18 7.34 3.33 -0.11
N ILE A 19 6.78 2.11 0.00
CA ILE A 19 7.24 0.96 -0.79
C ILE A 19 7.08 1.24 -2.29
N MET A 20 5.99 1.89 -2.72
CA MET A 20 5.79 2.23 -4.13
C MET A 20 6.85 3.21 -4.64
N ILE A 21 7.14 4.28 -3.89
CA ILE A 21 8.21 5.23 -4.25
C ILE A 21 9.57 4.53 -4.25
N PHE A 22 9.87 3.73 -3.23
CA PHE A 22 11.13 3.01 -3.12
C PHE A 22 11.32 1.99 -4.25
N SER A 23 10.26 1.33 -4.70
CA SER A 23 10.30 0.40 -5.83
C SER A 23 10.73 1.10 -7.12
N VAL A 24 10.23 2.31 -7.37
CA VAL A 24 10.61 3.11 -8.53
C VAL A 24 12.06 3.61 -8.42
N MET A 25 12.45 4.12 -7.25
CA MET A 25 13.81 4.59 -7.01
C MET A 25 14.83 3.46 -7.12
N PHE A 26 14.54 2.30 -6.54
CA PHE A 26 15.37 1.11 -6.63
C PHE A 26 15.48 0.60 -8.06
N GLY A 27 14.36 0.56 -8.81
CA GLY A 27 14.38 0.19 -10.23
C GLY A 27 15.26 1.12 -11.07
N LYS A 28 15.23 2.43 -10.78
CA LYS A 28 16.12 3.41 -11.42
C LYS A 28 17.59 3.18 -11.04
N GLU A 29 17.86 2.91 -9.76
CA GLU A 29 19.21 2.61 -9.27
C GLU A 29 19.78 1.36 -9.96
N LEU A 30 18.98 0.31 -10.06
CA LEU A 30 19.35 -0.95 -10.71
C LEU A 30 19.63 -0.78 -12.21
N ALA A 31 18.91 0.13 -12.88
CA ALA A 31 19.03 0.36 -14.32
C ALA A 31 20.20 1.28 -14.70
N PHE A 32 20.46 2.32 -13.90
CA PHE A 32 21.40 3.40 -14.28
C PHE A 32 22.68 3.43 -13.45
N ASN A 33 22.65 2.90 -12.23
CA ASN A 33 23.78 3.00 -11.33
C ASN A 33 24.61 1.71 -11.33
N LYS A 34 25.93 1.88 -11.52
CA LYS A 34 26.92 0.81 -11.33
C LYS A 34 27.26 0.60 -9.85
N GLN A 35 26.43 1.09 -8.93
CA GLN A 35 26.65 0.95 -7.49
C GLN A 35 26.76 -0.54 -7.14
N LYS A 36 27.76 -0.86 -6.33
CA LYS A 36 28.10 -2.24 -6.00
C LYS A 36 27.36 -2.76 -4.76
N ASN A 37 26.49 -1.97 -4.13
CA ASN A 37 25.88 -2.33 -2.85
C ASN A 37 24.40 -1.95 -2.79
N PHE A 38 23.54 -2.96 -2.70
CA PHE A 38 22.09 -2.80 -2.55
C PHE A 38 21.58 -3.15 -1.15
N LEU A 39 22.48 -3.29 -0.17
CA LEU A 39 22.17 -3.71 1.20
C LEU A 39 21.18 -2.75 1.89
N GLY A 40 21.34 -1.44 1.73
CA GLY A 40 20.40 -0.45 2.27
C GLY A 40 18.99 -0.60 1.72
N TRP A 41 18.86 -0.84 0.41
CA TRP A 41 17.57 -1.11 -0.23
C TRP A 41 16.96 -2.42 0.27
N GLY A 42 17.77 -3.48 0.37
CA GLY A 42 17.32 -4.78 0.89
C GLY A 42 16.76 -4.67 2.31
N PHE A 43 17.47 -4.00 3.22
CA PHE A 43 16.98 -3.79 4.59
C PHE A 43 15.73 -2.91 4.66
N ALA A 44 15.65 -1.85 3.83
CA ALA A 44 14.46 -1.02 3.76
C ALA A 44 13.22 -1.84 3.34
N PHE A 45 13.32 -2.64 2.27
CA PHE A 45 12.21 -3.50 1.83
C PHE A 45 11.88 -4.60 2.85
N VAL A 46 12.88 -5.19 3.51
CA VAL A 46 12.63 -6.14 4.61
C VAL A 46 11.82 -5.49 5.73
N MET A 47 12.23 -4.31 6.21
CA MET A 47 11.57 -3.64 7.32
C MET A 47 10.14 -3.20 6.95
N LEU A 48 9.97 -2.54 5.80
CA LEU A 48 8.67 -2.07 5.33
C LEU A 48 7.73 -3.25 5.03
N GLY A 49 8.24 -4.28 4.37
CA GLY A 49 7.48 -5.49 4.06
C GLY A 49 7.06 -6.25 5.31
N LEU A 50 7.96 -6.42 6.29
CA LEU A 50 7.66 -7.08 7.56
C LEU A 50 6.61 -6.30 8.35
N PHE A 51 6.75 -4.98 8.46
CA PHE A 51 5.77 -4.12 9.12
C PHE A 51 4.38 -4.29 8.49
N LEU A 52 4.30 -4.23 7.16
CA LEU A 52 3.04 -4.31 6.44
C LEU A 52 2.44 -5.72 6.49
N ALA A 53 3.26 -6.76 6.46
CA ALA A 53 2.82 -8.14 6.59
C ALA A 53 2.23 -8.40 7.98
N ILE A 54 2.93 -8.03 9.06
CA ILE A 54 2.48 -8.26 10.43
C ILE A 54 1.17 -7.50 10.71
N SER A 55 1.13 -6.21 10.35
CA SER A 55 -0.09 -5.40 10.53
C SER A 55 -1.24 -5.93 9.68
N GLY A 56 -0.98 -6.34 8.43
CA GLY A 56 -1.97 -6.96 7.55
C GLY A 56 -2.51 -8.28 8.10
N PHE A 57 -1.65 -9.21 8.52
CA PHE A 57 -2.07 -10.47 9.14
C PHE A 57 -2.83 -10.24 10.44
N SER A 58 -2.39 -9.29 11.27
CA SER A 58 -3.09 -8.92 12.48
C SER A 58 -4.51 -8.45 12.16
N MET A 59 -4.68 -7.53 11.20
CA MET A 59 -6.00 -7.06 10.78
C MET A 59 -6.85 -8.18 10.18
N MET A 60 -6.28 -8.97 9.28
CA MET A 60 -6.98 -10.06 8.59
C MET A 60 -7.51 -11.12 9.58
N LEU A 61 -6.74 -11.44 10.63
CA LEU A 61 -7.05 -12.53 11.57
C LEU A 61 -7.82 -12.10 12.82
N THR A 62 -7.63 -10.86 13.27
CA THR A 62 -8.19 -10.40 14.56
C THR A 62 -9.35 -9.44 14.42
N TRP A 63 -9.46 -8.77 13.28
CA TRP A 63 -10.49 -7.75 13.09
C TRP A 63 -11.79 -8.41 12.63
N PRO A 64 -12.92 -8.13 13.31
CA PRO A 64 -14.15 -8.86 13.10
C PRO A 64 -14.74 -8.59 11.71
N LEU A 65 -15.26 -9.65 11.07
CA LEU A 65 -16.10 -9.58 9.86
C LEU A 65 -17.49 -8.94 10.13
N LYS A 66 -17.80 -8.67 11.41
CA LYS A 66 -19.13 -8.24 11.88
C LYS A 66 -19.04 -6.85 12.49
N GLU A 67 -20.01 -6.02 12.14
CA GLU A 67 -20.21 -4.64 12.59
C GLU A 67 -19.80 -4.38 14.05
N VAL A 68 -18.98 -3.34 14.26
CA VAL A 68 -19.00 -2.61 15.52
C VAL A 68 -20.30 -1.78 15.52
N PRO A 69 -21.21 -1.95 16.49
CA PRO A 69 -22.47 -1.22 16.53
C PRO A 69 -22.24 0.30 16.44
N GLY A 70 -22.78 0.94 15.40
CA GLY A 70 -22.72 2.40 15.21
C GLY A 70 -21.61 2.93 14.30
N ALA A 71 -20.74 2.09 13.74
CA ALA A 71 -19.70 2.52 12.79
C ALA A 71 -19.87 1.86 11.41
N PHE A 72 -20.40 2.62 10.43
CA PHE A 72 -20.59 2.14 9.05
C PHE A 72 -19.25 1.95 8.31
N CYS A 73 -18.22 2.75 8.63
CA CYS A 73 -16.92 2.72 7.96
C CYS A 73 -16.05 1.49 8.31
N CYS A 74 -16.39 0.77 9.38
CA CYS A 74 -15.57 -0.28 9.98
C CYS A 74 -16.10 -1.70 9.71
N THR A 75 -16.82 -1.92 8.61
CA THR A 75 -17.52 -3.21 8.38
C THR A 75 -16.62 -4.30 7.76
N VAL A 76 -15.43 -3.95 7.26
CA VAL A 76 -14.70 -4.78 6.28
C VAL A 76 -13.18 -4.54 6.23
N ASP A 77 -12.59 -3.87 7.23
CA ASP A 77 -11.16 -3.49 7.19
C ASP A 77 -10.22 -4.70 7.08
N ASN A 78 -10.64 -5.86 7.61
CA ASN A 78 -9.91 -7.12 7.47
C ASN A 78 -9.68 -7.53 6.01
N ILE A 79 -10.67 -7.33 5.14
CA ILE A 79 -10.62 -7.69 3.73
C ILE A 79 -10.02 -6.54 2.91
N THR A 80 -10.48 -5.31 3.13
CA THR A 80 -10.07 -4.17 2.28
C THR A 80 -8.66 -3.67 2.60
N PHE A 81 -8.21 -3.75 3.84
CA PHE A 81 -6.87 -3.33 4.25
C PHE A 81 -5.99 -4.51 4.67
N GLY A 82 -6.53 -5.45 5.45
CA GLY A 82 -5.77 -6.59 6.01
C GLY A 82 -5.20 -7.53 4.96
N GLU A 83 -6.07 -8.19 4.17
CA GLU A 83 -5.66 -9.13 3.11
C GLU A 83 -4.65 -8.53 2.11
N PRO A 84 -4.89 -7.37 1.48
CA PRO A 84 -3.95 -6.82 0.52
C PRO A 84 -2.62 -6.41 1.17
N SER A 85 -2.64 -5.91 2.40
CA SER A 85 -1.42 -5.54 3.11
C SER A 85 -0.61 -6.75 3.55
N ALA A 86 -1.27 -7.82 4.01
CA ALA A 86 -0.61 -9.08 4.33
C ALA A 86 0.11 -9.62 3.09
N PHE A 87 -0.61 -9.70 1.97
CA PHE A 87 -0.06 -10.17 0.70
C PHE A 87 1.09 -9.28 0.20
N TYR A 88 0.87 -7.98 0.06
CA TYR A 88 1.86 -7.04 -0.47
C TYR A 88 3.09 -6.91 0.44
N GLY A 89 2.86 -6.89 1.76
CA GLY A 89 3.91 -6.88 2.76
C GLY A 89 4.78 -8.12 2.70
N THR A 90 4.18 -9.31 2.62
CA THR A 90 4.93 -10.57 2.48
C THR A 90 5.76 -10.59 1.20
N LEU A 91 5.19 -10.17 0.06
CA LEU A 91 5.96 -10.09 -1.19
C LEU A 91 7.13 -9.10 -1.06
N THR A 92 6.90 -7.94 -0.48
CA THR A 92 7.94 -6.90 -0.30
C THR A 92 9.05 -7.38 0.65
N PHE A 93 8.69 -8.09 1.71
CA PHE A 93 9.66 -8.72 2.62
C PHE A 93 10.53 -9.73 1.87
N ILE A 94 9.92 -10.61 1.07
CA ILE A 94 10.64 -11.60 0.25
C ILE A 94 11.54 -10.90 -0.77
N ILE A 95 11.07 -9.81 -1.41
CA ILE A 95 11.88 -8.97 -2.32
C ILE A 95 13.10 -8.41 -1.59
N GLY A 96 12.91 -7.88 -0.38
CA GLY A 96 14.01 -7.37 0.44
C GLY A 96 15.05 -8.46 0.75
N LEU A 97 14.61 -9.66 1.16
CA LEU A 97 15.51 -10.79 1.37
C LEU A 97 16.23 -11.21 0.08
N ALA A 98 15.52 -11.26 -1.04
CA ALA A 98 16.10 -11.59 -2.35
C ALA A 98 17.18 -10.60 -2.78
N ILE A 99 16.99 -9.30 -2.49
CA ILE A 99 18.01 -8.25 -2.72
C ILE A 99 19.22 -8.50 -1.82
N LEU A 100 19.02 -8.74 -0.52
CA LEU A 100 20.12 -8.99 0.44
C LEU A 100 20.94 -10.23 0.09
N ILE A 101 20.29 -11.30 -0.39
CA ILE A 101 20.96 -12.53 -0.82
C ILE A 101 21.74 -12.27 -2.11
N SER A 102 21.09 -11.63 -3.10
CA SER A 102 21.71 -11.36 -4.40
C SER A 102 22.86 -10.36 -4.32
N ASP A 103 22.85 -9.43 -3.35
CA ASP A 103 23.95 -8.48 -3.14
C ASP A 103 25.25 -9.16 -2.67
N ARG A 104 25.16 -10.40 -2.14
CA ARG A 104 26.35 -11.20 -1.75
C ARG A 104 27.05 -11.86 -2.95
N CYS A 105 26.39 -11.93 -4.11
CA CYS A 105 26.99 -12.49 -5.32
C CYS A 105 28.11 -11.58 -5.83
N LYS A 106 29.29 -12.14 -6.12
CA LYS A 106 30.47 -11.35 -6.52
C LYS A 106 30.44 -10.91 -7.99
N GLU A 107 29.77 -11.66 -8.85
CA GLU A 107 29.67 -11.41 -10.29
C GLU A 107 28.23 -11.13 -10.70
N ASP A 108 28.05 -10.15 -11.58
CA ASP A 108 26.78 -9.73 -12.21
C ASP A 108 25.55 -9.62 -11.27
N LYS A 109 25.73 -8.85 -10.18
CA LYS A 109 24.70 -8.61 -9.16
C LYS A 109 23.36 -8.15 -9.74
N ASN A 110 23.39 -7.22 -10.70
CA ASN A 110 22.19 -6.61 -11.24
C ASN A 110 21.35 -7.64 -11.99
N SER A 111 21.99 -8.44 -12.85
CA SER A 111 21.31 -9.52 -13.57
C SER A 111 20.70 -10.55 -12.61
N HIS A 112 21.45 -10.93 -11.56
CA HIS A 112 20.96 -11.86 -10.54
C HIS A 112 19.76 -11.32 -9.76
N ILE A 113 19.78 -10.03 -9.39
CA ILE A 113 18.63 -9.37 -8.76
C ILE A 113 17.42 -9.42 -9.70
N ILE A 114 17.59 -9.01 -10.97
CA ILE A 114 16.50 -8.97 -11.95
C ILE A 114 15.89 -10.37 -12.16
N SER A 115 16.72 -11.41 -12.30
CA SER A 115 16.26 -12.78 -12.50
C SER A 115 15.52 -13.31 -11.28
N THR A 116 15.98 -12.96 -10.07
CA THR A 116 15.35 -13.39 -8.81
C THR A 116 14.03 -12.67 -8.56
N LEU A 117 13.94 -11.36 -8.85
CA LEU A 117 12.73 -10.57 -8.60
C LEU A 117 11.62 -10.84 -9.61
N ARG A 118 11.95 -11.22 -10.86
CA ARG A 118 10.97 -11.36 -11.94
C ARG A 118 9.79 -12.30 -11.60
N PRO A 119 9.99 -13.54 -11.10
CA PRO A 119 8.87 -14.40 -10.72
C PRO A 119 7.98 -13.79 -9.63
N ILE A 120 8.57 -13.11 -8.66
CA ILE A 120 7.85 -12.46 -7.55
C ILE A 120 6.96 -11.32 -8.08
N LEU A 121 7.43 -10.56 -9.07
CA LEU A 121 6.63 -9.52 -9.70
C LEU A 121 5.40 -10.07 -10.45
N TYR A 122 5.47 -11.29 -11.03
CA TYR A 122 4.30 -11.93 -11.63
C TYR A 122 3.26 -12.35 -10.58
N ILE A 123 3.71 -12.81 -9.40
CA ILE A 123 2.80 -13.07 -8.27
C ILE A 123 2.13 -11.76 -7.84
N GLY A 124 2.90 -10.68 -7.76
CA GLY A 124 2.38 -9.33 -7.51
C GLY A 124 1.35 -8.88 -8.54
N ALA A 125 1.57 -9.16 -9.83
CA ALA A 125 0.62 -8.83 -10.89
C ALA A 125 -0.75 -9.51 -10.72
N ILE A 126 -0.79 -10.77 -10.26
CA ILE A 126 -2.04 -11.47 -9.94
C ILE A 126 -2.75 -10.79 -8.76
N GLY A 127 -2.01 -10.44 -7.70
CA GLY A 127 -2.57 -9.64 -6.60
C GLY A 127 -3.07 -8.27 -7.06
N GLY A 128 -2.43 -7.68 -8.07
CA GLY A 128 -2.86 -6.44 -8.69
C GLY A 128 -4.24 -6.53 -9.33
N PHE A 129 -4.59 -7.67 -9.92
CA PHE A 129 -5.96 -7.90 -10.39
C PHE A 129 -6.97 -7.89 -9.22
N GLY A 130 -6.61 -8.48 -8.08
CA GLY A 130 -7.40 -8.42 -6.86
C GLY A 130 -7.63 -6.97 -6.37
N LEU A 131 -6.60 -6.12 -6.42
CA LEU A 131 -6.73 -4.70 -6.07
C LEU A 131 -7.67 -3.92 -7.01
N ILE A 132 -7.70 -4.27 -8.31
CA ILE A 132 -8.67 -3.70 -9.24
C ILE A 132 -10.10 -4.10 -8.85
N LEU A 133 -10.31 -5.37 -8.49
CA LEU A 133 -11.61 -5.84 -8.02
C LEU A 133 -12.02 -5.16 -6.71
N PHE A 134 -11.10 -4.93 -5.78
CA PHE A 134 -11.37 -4.11 -4.60
C PHE A 134 -11.81 -2.70 -5.00
N GLY A 135 -11.07 -2.06 -5.93
CA GLY A 135 -11.40 -0.81 -6.61
C GLY A 135 -12.87 -0.72 -7.06
N ILE A 136 -13.34 -1.77 -7.72
CA ILE A 136 -14.72 -1.85 -8.25
C ILE A 136 -15.71 -2.14 -7.13
N ALA A 137 -15.40 -3.08 -6.24
CA ALA A 137 -16.26 -3.52 -5.16
C ALA A 137 -16.56 -2.38 -4.18
N GLY A 138 -15.57 -1.58 -3.80
CA GLY A 138 -15.80 -0.49 -2.86
C GLY A 138 -16.67 0.64 -3.42
N LEU A 139 -16.66 0.88 -4.74
CA LEU A 139 -17.64 1.75 -5.38
C LEU A 139 -19.03 1.11 -5.43
N HIS A 140 -19.11 -0.16 -5.81
CA HIS A 140 -20.38 -0.87 -5.98
C HIS A 140 -21.14 -1.02 -4.65
N PHE A 141 -20.43 -1.35 -3.58
CA PHE A 141 -21.00 -1.56 -2.24
C PHE A 141 -20.96 -0.30 -1.35
N GLY A 142 -20.37 0.81 -1.83
CA GLY A 142 -20.36 2.09 -1.11
C GLY A 142 -19.46 2.13 0.13
N MET A 143 -18.40 1.32 0.17
CA MET A 143 -17.51 1.15 1.33
C MET A 143 -16.70 2.41 1.68
N TRP A 144 -16.39 3.26 0.70
CA TRP A 144 -15.48 4.41 0.88
C TRP A 144 -16.21 5.75 0.94
N ARG A 145 -17.47 5.76 1.39
CA ARG A 145 -18.20 7.01 1.55
C ARG A 145 -17.63 7.77 2.75
N PRO A 146 -17.27 9.05 2.57
CA PRO A 146 -16.74 9.85 3.66
C PRO A 146 -17.72 9.91 4.83
N PRO A 147 -17.27 9.60 6.06
CA PRO A 147 -18.10 9.81 7.23
C PRO A 147 -18.29 11.32 7.50
N THR A 148 -19.46 11.69 8.00
CA THR A 148 -19.78 13.10 8.30
C THR A 148 -19.08 13.63 9.55
N ILE A 149 -18.45 12.75 10.34
CA ILE A 149 -17.84 13.09 11.62
C ILE A 149 -16.33 13.34 11.52
N GLU A 150 -15.63 12.76 10.53
CA GLU A 150 -14.17 12.90 10.43
C GLU A 150 -13.75 14.31 10.01
N PRO A 151 -12.74 14.94 10.67
CA PRO A 151 -12.37 16.33 10.42
C PRO A 151 -12.13 16.70 8.96
N ILE A 152 -11.43 15.84 8.20
CA ILE A 152 -11.12 16.07 6.79
C ILE A 152 -12.16 15.42 5.87
N ALA A 153 -12.49 14.14 6.07
CA ALA A 153 -13.40 13.41 5.17
C ALA A 153 -14.80 14.05 5.13
N ARG A 154 -15.27 14.67 6.24
CA ARG A 154 -16.56 15.37 6.27
C ARG A 154 -16.67 16.50 5.24
N LEU A 155 -15.55 17.09 4.81
CA LEU A 155 -15.53 18.15 3.80
C LEU A 155 -16.01 17.65 2.43
N LEU A 156 -15.94 16.34 2.21
CA LEU A 156 -16.40 15.66 1.00
C LEU A 156 -17.65 14.81 1.24
N ALA A 157 -18.31 14.96 2.39
CA ALA A 157 -19.55 14.25 2.70
C ALA A 157 -20.61 14.47 1.62
N GLY A 158 -21.17 13.37 1.10
CA GLY A 158 -22.15 13.38 0.01
C GLY A 158 -21.55 13.55 -1.40
N ASN A 159 -20.24 13.71 -1.53
CA ASN A 159 -19.55 13.79 -2.81
C ASN A 159 -18.92 12.43 -3.21
N LEU A 160 -18.90 12.14 -4.51
CA LEU A 160 -18.25 10.94 -5.07
C LEU A 160 -16.73 11.08 -5.23
N LEU A 161 -16.17 12.28 -5.03
CA LEU A 161 -14.72 12.51 -5.19
C LEU A 161 -13.87 11.58 -4.31
N GLU A 162 -14.19 11.43 -3.03
CA GLU A 162 -13.41 10.59 -2.12
C GLU A 162 -13.55 9.09 -2.42
N PRO A 163 -14.77 8.53 -2.63
CA PRO A 163 -14.91 7.16 -3.08
C PRO A 163 -14.16 6.88 -4.38
N LEU A 164 -14.23 7.79 -5.36
CA LEU A 164 -13.51 7.65 -6.64
C LEU A 164 -11.99 7.74 -6.45
N PHE A 165 -11.52 8.59 -5.54
CA PHE A 165 -10.11 8.71 -5.21
C PHE A 165 -9.57 7.41 -4.56
N VAL A 166 -10.28 6.86 -3.57
CA VAL A 166 -9.88 5.60 -2.94
C VAL A 166 -9.97 4.44 -3.93
N ALA A 167 -11.03 4.38 -4.75
CA ALA A 167 -11.16 3.41 -5.84
C ALA A 167 -9.97 3.46 -6.80
N PHE A 168 -9.57 4.68 -7.18
CA PHE A 168 -8.43 4.92 -8.05
C PHE A 168 -7.11 4.51 -7.40
N LEU A 169 -6.94 4.72 -6.10
CA LEU A 169 -5.75 4.24 -5.39
C LEU A 169 -5.64 2.72 -5.41
N TYR A 170 -6.72 1.99 -5.13
CA TYR A 170 -6.73 0.53 -5.20
C TYR A 170 -6.52 0.03 -6.64
N ALA A 171 -7.37 0.44 -7.57
CA ALA A 171 -7.30 -0.01 -8.95
C ALA A 171 -6.00 0.43 -9.64
N GLY A 172 -5.56 1.65 -9.38
CA GLY A 172 -4.30 2.21 -9.87
C GLY A 172 -3.10 1.43 -9.35
N THR A 173 -3.03 1.12 -8.05
CA THR A 173 -1.97 0.25 -7.50
C THR A 173 -2.02 -1.13 -8.17
N GLY A 174 -3.21 -1.67 -8.40
CA GLY A 174 -3.39 -2.93 -9.13
C GLY A 174 -2.83 -2.90 -10.54
N VAL A 175 -3.13 -1.85 -11.31
CA VAL A 175 -2.55 -1.62 -12.64
C VAL A 175 -1.03 -1.49 -12.55
N GLY A 176 -0.50 -0.74 -11.58
CA GLY A 176 0.94 -0.60 -11.35
C GLY A 176 1.63 -1.96 -11.10
N ALA A 177 1.02 -2.81 -10.27
CA ALA A 177 1.52 -4.16 -10.00
C ALA A 177 1.49 -5.06 -11.24
N ILE A 178 0.44 -4.98 -12.07
CA ILE A 178 0.35 -5.72 -13.34
C ILE A 178 1.45 -5.26 -14.32
N LEU A 179 1.76 -3.98 -14.37
CA LEU A 179 2.80 -3.45 -15.25
C LEU A 179 4.24 -3.78 -14.80
N ALA A 180 4.45 -4.01 -13.49
CA ALA A 180 5.76 -4.23 -12.89
C ALA A 180 6.62 -5.34 -13.55
N PRO A 181 6.12 -6.57 -13.81
CA PRO A 181 6.94 -7.59 -14.48
C PRO A 181 7.32 -7.22 -15.92
N PHE A 182 6.49 -6.43 -16.62
CA PHE A 182 6.73 -6.00 -18.00
C PHE A 182 7.68 -4.81 -18.10
N ALA A 183 7.74 -3.98 -17.06
CA ALA A 183 8.70 -2.89 -16.94
C ALA A 183 10.16 -3.37 -17.05
N LEU A 184 10.45 -4.61 -16.63
CA LEU A 184 11.79 -5.20 -16.75
C LEU A 184 12.20 -5.54 -18.20
N ARG A 185 11.27 -5.54 -19.16
CA ARG A 185 11.53 -5.93 -20.56
C ARG A 185 11.41 -4.78 -21.54
N ASN A 186 10.60 -3.78 -21.23
CA ASN A 186 10.30 -2.69 -22.15
C ASN A 186 10.52 -1.34 -21.46
N SER A 187 11.45 -0.54 -22.00
CA SER A 187 11.85 0.75 -21.42
C SER A 187 10.73 1.80 -21.47
N CYS A 188 9.82 1.73 -22.44
CA CYS A 188 8.64 2.60 -22.51
C CYS A 188 7.67 2.25 -21.37
N VAL A 189 7.38 0.97 -21.19
CA VAL A 189 6.55 0.47 -20.08
C VAL A 189 7.19 0.83 -18.74
N ALA A 190 8.51 0.68 -18.61
CA ALA A 190 9.24 1.03 -17.40
C ALA A 190 9.11 2.52 -17.03
N LYS A 191 9.22 3.41 -18.02
CA LYS A 191 9.06 4.86 -17.80
C LYS A 191 7.64 5.20 -17.38
N PHE A 192 6.65 4.70 -18.11
CA PHE A 192 5.25 4.96 -17.79
C PHE A 192 4.87 4.39 -16.43
N ALA A 193 5.13 3.10 -16.19
CA ALA A 193 4.85 2.44 -14.92
C ALA A 193 5.61 3.09 -13.76
N GLY A 194 6.86 3.49 -13.96
CA GLY A 194 7.66 4.18 -12.95
C GLY A 194 7.04 5.51 -12.51
N VAL A 195 6.66 6.38 -13.46
CA VAL A 195 5.99 7.65 -13.14
C VAL A 195 4.62 7.39 -12.50
N PHE A 196 3.84 6.46 -13.05
CA PHE A 196 2.52 6.13 -12.55
C PHE A 196 2.53 5.59 -11.11
N ILE A 197 3.39 4.61 -10.83
CA ILE A 197 3.57 4.03 -9.48
C ILE A 197 4.10 5.08 -8.51
N TRP A 198 5.02 5.95 -8.93
CA TRP A 198 5.53 7.02 -8.08
C TRP A 198 4.44 8.02 -7.70
N CYS A 199 3.62 8.46 -8.66
CA CYS A 199 2.48 9.32 -8.40
C CYS A 199 1.48 8.67 -7.44
N LEU A 200 1.14 7.39 -7.68
CA LEU A 200 0.26 6.64 -6.77
C LEU A 200 0.86 6.54 -5.35
N GLY A 201 2.16 6.32 -5.23
CA GLY A 201 2.85 6.30 -3.95
C GLY A 201 2.70 7.61 -3.19
N ILE A 202 2.80 8.75 -3.88
CA ILE A 202 2.53 10.07 -3.28
C ILE A 202 1.08 10.19 -2.85
N LEU A 203 0.13 9.78 -3.69
CA LEU A 203 -1.30 9.87 -3.35
C LEU A 203 -1.66 8.98 -2.14
N TRP A 204 -1.04 7.81 -2.01
CA TRP A 204 -1.15 6.96 -0.81
C TRP A 204 -0.60 7.65 0.44
N ILE A 205 0.56 8.31 0.35
CA ILE A 205 1.13 9.07 1.46
C ILE A 205 0.22 10.24 1.85
N MET A 206 -0.32 10.95 0.86
CA MET A 206 -1.26 12.05 1.10
C MET A 206 -2.53 11.57 1.80
N LEU A 207 -3.15 10.48 1.31
CA LEU A 207 -4.28 9.85 1.99
C LEU A 207 -3.91 9.46 3.43
N ALA A 208 -2.74 8.84 3.62
CA ALA A 208 -2.31 8.41 4.95
C ALA A 208 -2.18 9.60 5.92
N PHE A 209 -1.64 10.74 5.47
CA PHE A 209 -1.54 11.94 6.31
C PHE A 209 -2.90 12.56 6.62
N THR A 210 -3.84 12.60 5.66
CA THR A 210 -5.18 13.13 5.92
C THR A 210 -5.97 12.24 6.89
N VAL A 211 -5.87 10.92 6.73
CA VAL A 211 -6.54 9.98 7.64
C VAL A 211 -5.86 9.98 9.01
N PHE A 212 -4.53 10.06 9.08
CA PHE A 212 -3.79 10.17 10.35
C PHE A 212 -4.22 11.41 11.14
N TYR A 213 -4.30 12.57 10.48
CA TYR A 213 -4.80 13.79 11.10
C TYR A 213 -6.24 13.62 11.61
N SER A 214 -7.11 13.01 10.80
CA SER A 214 -8.51 12.78 11.16
C SER A 214 -8.64 11.82 12.35
N HIS A 215 -7.82 10.77 12.41
CA HIS A 215 -7.80 9.82 13.53
C HIS A 215 -7.35 10.45 14.85
N VAL A 216 -6.39 11.38 14.81
CA VAL A 216 -6.02 12.16 16.00
C VAL A 216 -7.19 13.04 16.49
N GLY A 217 -8.02 13.53 15.57
CA GLY A 217 -9.22 14.31 15.90
C GLY A 217 -10.27 13.56 16.71
N PHE A 218 -10.25 12.22 16.69
CA PHE A 218 -11.15 11.40 17.51
C PHE A 218 -10.74 11.31 18.98
N PHE A 219 -9.55 11.77 19.36
CA PHE A 219 -9.19 11.83 20.78
C PHE A 219 -10.02 12.91 21.50
N PRO A 220 -10.41 12.67 22.76
CA PRO A 220 -11.09 13.67 23.57
C PRO A 220 -10.26 14.94 23.63
N GLN A 221 -10.88 16.08 23.31
CA GLN A 221 -10.26 17.39 23.47
C GLN A 221 -10.19 17.76 24.96
N PRO A 222 -9.35 18.74 25.35
CA PRO A 222 -9.22 19.16 26.75
C PRO A 222 -10.53 19.60 27.42
N ASP A 223 -11.54 19.99 26.63
CA ASP A 223 -12.88 20.39 27.06
C ASP A 223 -13.88 19.21 27.10
N GLY A 224 -13.43 17.99 26.80
CA GLY A 224 -14.25 16.79 26.74
C GLY A 224 -15.08 16.65 25.46
N SER A 225 -14.91 17.56 24.49
CA SER A 225 -15.55 17.44 23.18
C SER A 225 -14.79 16.49 22.25
N TYR A 226 -15.47 16.03 21.20
CA TYR A 226 -14.88 15.28 20.09
C TYR A 226 -15.03 16.15 18.83
N MET A 227 -13.99 16.22 17.98
CA MET A 227 -14.01 17.01 16.74
C MET A 227 -14.61 16.28 15.55
#